data_AF-A0A6I2UF47-F1
#
_entry.id   AF-A0A6I2UF47-F1
#
_cell.length_a   1.000
_cell.length_b   1.000
_cell.length_c   1.000
_cell.angle_alpha   90.00
_cell.angle_beta   90.00
_cell.angle_gamma   90.00
#
_symmetry.space_group_name_H-M   'P 1'
#
loop_
_entity.id
_entity.type
_entity.pdbx_description
1 polymer ?
#
loop_
_entity_poly.entity_id
_entity_poly.type
_entity_poly.pdbx_seq_one_letter_code
_entity_poly.pdbx_strand_id
1 'polypeptide(L)'
;MGNRCVITTETREVGVYMHWNGNPDFVASLLKYCKRAGFRRPESDCYGWARLCQVAANYFGGALSIGIDRYDRLDTDNGDNGTYIIRDWEIVDREFGEGFGEANTEIMIAIDNAQPVPMLKGGNTHD
;
A
#
# COMPACT_ATOMS: atom_id res chain seq x y z
N MET A 1 -8.51 18.82 3.00
CA MET A 1 -7.06 18.55 2.84
C MET A 1 -6.96 17.11 2.38
N GLY A 2 -6.31 16.88 1.24
CA GLY A 2 -6.25 15.57 0.60
C GLY A 2 -4.87 14.92 0.75
N ASN A 3 -4.86 13.58 0.82
CA ASN A 3 -3.68 12.71 0.74
C ASN A 3 -4.17 11.29 0.44
N ARG A 4 -4.97 11.16 -0.62
CA ARG A 4 -5.60 9.92 -1.06
C ARG A 4 -4.76 9.21 -2.09
N CYS A 5 -4.96 7.90 -2.21
CA CYS A 5 -4.55 7.16 -3.38
C CYS A 5 -5.40 5.88 -3.55
N VAL A 6 -5.25 5.26 -4.71
CA VAL A 6 -5.67 3.88 -4.96
C VAL A 6 -4.42 3.05 -5.31
N ILE A 7 -4.32 1.83 -4.79
CA ILE A 7 -3.33 0.84 -5.22
C ILE A 7 -4.07 -0.26 -5.99
N THR A 8 -3.62 -0.55 -7.21
CA THR A 8 -4.17 -1.64 -8.03
C THR A 8 -3.05 -2.41 -8.73
N THR A 9 -3.38 -3.53 -9.36
CA THR A 9 -2.43 -4.30 -10.20
C THR A 9 -2.61 -3.93 -11.67
N GLU A 10 -1.73 -4.43 -12.53
CA GLU A 10 -1.78 -4.17 -13.98
C GLU A 10 -3.15 -4.53 -14.61
N THR A 11 -3.89 -5.50 -14.05
CA THR A 11 -5.21 -5.91 -14.55
C THR A 11 -6.34 -4.94 -14.24
N ARG A 12 -6.17 -4.03 -13.25
CA ARG A 12 -7.19 -3.07 -12.81
C ARG A 12 -8.54 -3.71 -12.48
N GLU A 13 -8.53 -4.87 -11.83
CA GLU A 13 -9.76 -5.54 -11.40
C GLU A 13 -10.17 -5.12 -9.99
N VAL A 14 -9.22 -5.18 -9.04
CA VAL A 14 -9.39 -4.82 -7.63
C VAL A 14 -8.47 -3.65 -7.30
N GLY A 15 -8.93 -2.75 -6.45
CA GLY A 15 -8.07 -1.72 -5.88
C GLY A 15 -8.27 -1.55 -4.38
N VAL A 16 -7.25 -1.01 -3.73
CA VAL A 16 -7.28 -0.60 -2.33
C VAL A 16 -7.18 0.91 -2.28
N TYR A 17 -8.24 1.56 -1.82
CA TYR A 17 -8.25 2.98 -1.52
C TYR A 17 -7.62 3.24 -0.16
N MET A 18 -6.84 4.32 -0.06
CA MET A 18 -6.26 4.78 1.21
C MET A 18 -6.48 6.28 1.40
N HIS A 19 -6.80 6.64 2.65
CA HIS A 19 -6.82 8.01 3.15
C HIS A 19 -6.56 7.98 4.65
N TRP A 20 -5.41 8.41 5.17
CA TRP A 20 -4.43 9.32 4.58
C TRP A 20 -3.22 8.55 4.01
N ASN A 21 -2.06 9.21 3.87
CA ASN A 21 -0.80 8.61 3.44
C ASN A 21 -0.79 7.99 2.04
N GLY A 22 -1.49 8.61 1.09
CA GLY A 22 -1.37 8.26 -0.31
C GLY A 22 -0.07 8.69 -1.00
N ASN A 23 0.86 9.33 -0.30
CA ASN A 23 2.10 9.83 -0.91
C ASN A 23 3.01 8.71 -1.43
N PRO A 24 3.85 8.97 -2.46
CA PRO A 24 4.64 7.92 -3.10
C PRO A 24 5.61 7.18 -2.17
N ASP A 25 6.27 7.88 -1.25
CA ASP A 25 7.27 7.28 -0.34
C ASP A 25 6.62 6.32 0.64
N PHE A 26 5.45 6.68 1.17
CA PHE A 26 4.68 5.79 2.04
C PHE A 26 4.23 4.53 1.28
N VAL A 27 3.68 4.69 0.07
CA VAL A 27 3.22 3.56 -0.74
C VAL A 27 4.39 2.63 -1.07
N ALA A 28 5.54 3.17 -1.50
CA ALA A 28 6.75 2.38 -1.76
C ALA A 28 7.22 1.63 -0.50
N SER A 29 7.21 2.29 0.67
CA SER A 29 7.59 1.69 1.95
C SER A 29 6.65 0.56 2.38
N LEU A 30 5.33 0.76 2.23
CA LEU A 30 4.31 -0.24 2.55
C LEU A 30 4.47 -1.50 1.68
N LEU A 31 4.65 -1.32 0.38
CA LEU A 31 4.85 -2.44 -0.54
C LEU A 31 6.17 -3.17 -0.24
N LYS A 32 7.26 -2.42 0.00
CA LYS A 32 8.57 -3.00 0.37
C LYS A 32 8.49 -3.80 1.67
N TYR A 33 7.75 -3.31 2.66
CA TYR A 33 7.48 -4.05 3.90
C TYR A 33 6.75 -5.37 3.61
N CYS A 34 5.67 -5.34 2.82
CA CYS A 34 4.92 -6.54 2.46
C CYS A 34 5.77 -7.57 1.71
N LYS A 35 6.64 -7.10 0.80
CA LYS A 35 7.64 -7.93 0.09
C LYS A 35 8.59 -8.61 1.07
N ARG A 36 9.21 -7.84 1.96
CA ARG A 36 10.15 -8.35 2.99
C ARG A 36 9.49 -9.30 3.98
N ALA A 37 8.22 -9.09 4.28
CA ALA A 37 7.45 -10.00 5.13
C ALA A 37 7.16 -11.36 4.47
N GLY A 38 7.44 -11.52 3.17
CA GLY A 38 7.25 -12.75 2.42
C GLY A 38 5.78 -13.02 2.06
N PHE A 39 4.95 -11.98 2.00
CA PHE A 39 3.55 -12.15 1.63
C PHE A 39 3.39 -12.46 0.14
N ARG A 40 2.37 -13.25 -0.19
CA ARG A 40 2.00 -13.57 -1.57
C ARG A 40 1.70 -12.28 -2.34
N ARG A 41 2.08 -12.24 -3.60
CA ARG A 41 1.87 -11.07 -4.46
C ARG A 41 0.36 -10.83 -4.70
N PRO A 42 -0.12 -9.57 -4.73
CA PRO A 42 -1.52 -9.26 -5.02
C PRO A 42 -2.02 -9.79 -6.37
N GLU A 43 -1.13 -9.90 -7.37
CA GLU A 43 -1.46 -10.48 -8.69
C GLU A 43 -1.67 -12.01 -8.64
N SER A 44 -1.23 -12.69 -7.57
CA SER A 44 -1.29 -14.16 -7.49
C SER A 44 -2.64 -14.67 -6.98
N ASP A 45 -3.16 -14.10 -5.89
CA ASP A 45 -4.42 -14.50 -5.27
C ASP A 45 -4.96 -13.45 -4.26
N CYS A 46 -6.10 -13.75 -3.66
CA CYS A 46 -6.75 -12.89 -2.66
C CYS A 46 -5.94 -12.70 -1.35
N TYR A 47 -4.98 -13.56 -1.03
CA TYR A 47 -4.18 -13.41 0.19
C TYR A 47 -3.20 -12.23 0.09
N GLY A 48 -2.70 -11.91 -1.10
CA GLY A 48 -1.85 -10.73 -1.30
C GLY A 48 -2.61 -9.43 -0.98
N TRP A 49 -3.82 -9.30 -1.51
CA TRP A 49 -4.73 -8.20 -1.18
C TRP A 49 -5.07 -8.14 0.30
N ALA A 50 -5.43 -9.29 0.90
CA ALA A 50 -5.76 -9.35 2.32
C ALA A 50 -4.60 -8.88 3.21
N ARG A 51 -3.34 -9.20 2.86
CA ARG A 51 -2.17 -8.75 3.60
C ARG A 51 -1.87 -7.27 3.39
N LEU A 52 -2.01 -6.75 2.17
CA LEU A 52 -1.90 -5.31 1.92
C LEU A 52 -2.91 -4.53 2.78
N CYS A 53 -4.19 -4.91 2.73
CA CYS A 53 -5.24 -4.29 3.53
C CYS A 53 -4.95 -4.41 5.04
N GLN A 54 -4.54 -5.59 5.52
CA GLN A 54 -4.25 -5.79 6.94
C GLN A 54 -3.10 -4.91 7.42
N VAL A 55 -1.96 -4.91 6.72
CA VAL A 55 -0.78 -4.15 7.15
C VAL A 55 -1.08 -2.66 7.19
N ALA A 56 -1.74 -2.17 6.14
CA ALA A 56 -2.12 -0.77 6.05
C ALA A 56 -3.19 -0.40 7.11
N ALA A 57 -4.21 -1.25 7.32
CA ALA A 57 -5.25 -0.99 8.33
C ALA A 57 -4.70 -1.00 9.76
N ASN A 58 -3.74 -1.89 10.06
CA ASN A 58 -3.03 -1.89 11.33
C ASN A 58 -2.25 -0.58 11.54
N TYR A 59 -1.64 -0.05 10.49
CA TYR A 59 -0.92 1.23 10.54
C TYR A 59 -1.83 2.43 10.77
N PHE A 60 -2.91 2.55 10.00
CA PHE A 60 -3.84 3.70 10.14
C PHE A 60 -4.70 3.62 11.39
N GLY A 61 -5.12 2.41 11.78
CA GLY A 61 -6.27 2.22 12.65
C GLY A 61 -7.55 2.87 12.08
N GLY A 62 -8.50 3.17 12.97
CA GLY A 62 -9.74 3.85 12.62
C GLY A 62 -10.72 2.98 11.81
N ALA A 63 -11.68 3.63 11.13
CA ALA A 63 -12.78 2.95 10.43
C ALA A 63 -12.92 3.27 8.94
N LEU A 64 -12.47 4.45 8.48
CA LEU A 64 -12.72 4.95 7.11
C LEU A 64 -11.43 5.28 6.34
N SER A 65 -10.28 4.78 6.82
CA SER A 65 -8.98 5.09 6.23
C SER A 65 -8.59 4.17 5.07
N ILE A 66 -9.26 3.02 4.96
CA ILE A 66 -9.03 2.03 3.90
C ILE A 66 -10.36 1.56 3.32
N GLY A 67 -10.40 1.44 2.00
CA GLY A 67 -11.48 0.78 1.27
C GLY A 67 -10.93 -0.24 0.28
N ILE A 68 -11.73 -1.26 -0.04
CA ILE A 68 -11.44 -2.22 -1.10
C ILE A 68 -12.70 -2.41 -1.95
N ASP A 69 -12.56 -2.28 -3.26
CA ASP A 69 -13.64 -2.52 -4.22
C ASP A 69 -13.01 -2.86 -5.57
N ARG A 70 -13.87 -3.06 -6.57
CA ARG A 70 -13.46 -3.05 -7.97
C ARG A 70 -12.82 -1.71 -8.32
N TYR A 71 -11.75 -1.76 -9.10
CA TYR A 71 -11.00 -0.57 -9.52
C TYR A 71 -11.91 0.52 -10.13
N ASP A 72 -12.89 0.12 -10.95
CA ASP A 72 -13.83 1.03 -11.62
C ASP A 72 -14.82 1.74 -10.69
N ARG A 73 -14.80 1.45 -9.38
CA ARG A 73 -15.65 2.07 -8.36
C ARG A 73 -14.87 2.93 -7.36
N LEU A 74 -13.54 2.99 -7.48
CA LEU A 74 -12.67 3.70 -6.56
C LEU A 74 -12.37 5.13 -7.04
N ASP A 75 -11.94 5.97 -6.10
CA ASP A 75 -11.53 7.37 -6.31
C ASP A 75 -10.13 7.44 -6.95
N THR A 76 -10.02 7.04 -8.22
CA THR A 76 -8.75 6.85 -8.95
C THR A 76 -8.12 8.16 -9.43
N ASP A 77 -8.93 9.11 -9.93
CA ASP A 77 -8.54 10.49 -10.24
C ASP A 77 -8.93 11.42 -9.08
N ASN A 78 -8.33 11.15 -7.92
CA ASN A 78 -8.66 11.84 -6.68
C ASN A 78 -8.13 13.28 -6.60
N GLY A 79 -7.27 13.71 -7.53
CA GLY A 79 -6.59 15.01 -7.48
C GLY A 79 -5.52 15.15 -6.38
N ASP A 80 -5.19 14.06 -5.67
CA ASP A 80 -4.09 13.98 -4.71
C ASP A 80 -2.92 13.17 -5.32
N ASN A 81 -2.88 11.86 -5.06
CA ASN A 81 -1.81 10.97 -5.54
C ASN A 81 -2.31 9.94 -6.57
N GLY A 82 -3.54 10.08 -7.05
CA GLY A 82 -4.06 9.24 -8.13
C GLY A 82 -4.03 7.74 -7.78
N THR A 83 -3.60 6.93 -8.74
CA THR A 83 -3.53 5.47 -8.65
C THR A 83 -2.11 4.97 -8.87
N TYR A 84 -1.66 4.08 -8.00
CA TYR A 84 -0.43 3.30 -8.13
C TYR A 84 -0.74 1.94 -8.73
N ILE A 85 -0.06 1.60 -9.82
CA ILE A 85 -0.14 0.28 -10.46
C ILE A 85 1.07 -0.51 -9.99
N ILE A 86 0.82 -1.67 -9.40
CA ILE A 86 1.86 -2.51 -8.79
C ILE A 86 2.02 -3.85 -9.48
N ARG A 87 3.23 -4.40 -9.36
CA ARG A 87 3.59 -5.79 -9.69
C ARG A 87 4.68 -6.25 -8.74
N ASP A 88 4.56 -7.46 -8.17
CA ASP A 88 5.58 -8.00 -7.24
C ASP A 88 5.99 -7.03 -6.11
N TRP A 89 4.98 -6.37 -5.52
CA TRP A 89 5.16 -5.38 -4.45
C TRP A 89 6.04 -4.18 -4.85
N GLU A 90 6.07 -3.81 -6.12
CA GLU A 90 6.76 -2.63 -6.62
C GLU A 90 5.79 -1.79 -7.46
N ILE A 91 5.91 -0.46 -7.38
CA ILE A 91 5.15 0.45 -8.23
C ILE A 91 5.78 0.38 -9.63
N VAL A 92 5.00 -0.02 -10.62
CA VAL A 92 5.47 -0.17 -12.01
C VAL A 92 4.92 0.89 -12.94
N ASP A 93 3.81 1.53 -12.56
CA ASP A 93 3.19 2.60 -13.32
C ASP A 93 2.27 3.44 -12.41
N ARG A 94 1.80 4.58 -12.91
CA ARG A 94 0.88 5.48 -12.22
C ARG A 94 -0.15 6.09 -13.16
N GLU A 95 -1.32 6.33 -12.61
CA GLU A 95 -2.39 7.10 -13.26
C GLU A 95 -2.78 8.27 -12.38
N PHE A 96 -3.13 9.40 -13.00
CA PHE A 96 -3.67 10.58 -12.31
C PHE A 96 -2.79 11.13 -11.18
N GLY A 97 -1.47 10.96 -11.31
CA GLY A 97 -0.49 11.55 -10.39
C GLY A 97 0.94 11.34 -10.88
N GLU A 98 1.89 12.06 -10.27
CA GLU A 98 3.27 12.16 -10.76
C GLU A 98 4.31 11.69 -9.74
N GLY A 99 5.44 11.20 -10.25
CA GLY A 99 6.60 10.79 -9.45
C GLY A 99 6.51 9.37 -8.89
N PHE A 100 7.67 8.77 -8.66
CA PHE A 100 7.80 7.53 -7.91
C PHE A 100 8.49 7.87 -6.59
N GLY A 101 7.99 7.29 -5.50
CA GLY A 101 8.61 7.43 -4.20
C GLY A 101 9.64 6.35 -3.98
N GLU A 102 10.50 6.56 -3.00
CA GLU A 102 11.47 5.56 -2.56
C GLU A 102 11.07 5.00 -1.20
N ALA A 103 11.28 3.70 -1.02
CA ALA A 103 11.01 3.07 0.26
C ALA A 103 11.91 3.67 1.34
N ASN A 104 11.30 4.20 2.40
CA ASN A 104 11.96 4.85 3.50
C ASN A 104 12.00 3.92 4.72
N THR A 105 13.19 3.75 5.30
CA THR A 105 13.42 2.87 6.44
C THR A 105 12.63 3.25 7.69
N GLU A 106 12.51 4.55 8.00
CA GLU A 106 11.76 5.02 9.16
C GLU A 106 10.27 4.75 9.01
N ILE A 107 9.74 4.93 7.79
CA ILE A 107 8.34 4.58 7.49
C ILE A 107 8.13 3.07 7.65
N MET A 108 9.03 2.23 7.14
CA MET A 108 8.93 0.77 7.30
C MET A 108 8.98 0.35 8.77
N ILE A 109 9.81 0.99 9.60
CA ILE A 109 9.84 0.74 11.05
C ILE A 109 8.51 1.16 11.70
N ALA A 110 7.94 2.30 11.30
CA ALA A 110 6.64 2.74 11.81
C ALA A 110 5.51 1.77 11.41
N ILE A 111 5.55 1.24 10.17
CA ILE A 111 4.63 0.21 9.70
C ILE A 111 4.78 -1.06 10.55
N ASP A 112 6.01 -1.52 10.79
CA ASP A 112 6.27 -2.71 11.61
C ASP A 112 5.74 -2.52 13.03
N ASN A 113 6.05 -1.41 13.68
CA ASN A 113 5.63 -1.10 15.05
C ASN A 113 4.10 -1.03 15.22
N ALA A 114 3.36 -0.78 14.13
CA ALA A 114 1.90 -0.79 14.16
C ALA A 114 1.29 -2.19 13.98
N GLN A 115 2.09 -3.20 13.62
CA GLN A 115 1.61 -4.57 13.47
C GLN A 115 1.41 -5.25 14.84
N PRO A 116 0.47 -6.21 14.97
CA PRO A 116 0.33 -6.98 16.19
C PRO A 116 1.60 -7.79 16.47
N VAL A 117 1.91 -8.06 17.75
CA VAL A 117 3.14 -8.74 18.21
C VAL A 117 3.56 -9.96 17.37
N PRO A 118 2.65 -10.89 16.97
CA PRO A 118 3.01 -12.04 16.15
C PRO A 118 3.50 -11.72 14.73
N MET A 119 3.27 -10.49 14.25
CA MET A 119 3.64 -10.02 12.91
C MET A 119 4.89 -9.13 12.89
N LEU A 120 5.36 -8.65 14.06
CA LEU A 120 6.54 -7.81 14.15
C LEU A 120 7.75 -8.50 13.52
N LYS A 121 8.47 -7.77 12.67
CA LYS A 121 9.71 -8.23 12.02
C LYS A 121 10.96 -7.73 12.74
N GLY A 122 10.79 -6.82 13.70
CA GLY A 122 11.84 -6.44 14.63
C GLY A 122 12.94 -5.65 13.94
N GLY A 123 12.57 -4.57 13.21
CA GLY A 123 13.44 -3.44 12.85
C GLY A 123 14.77 -3.73 12.11
N ASN A 124 15.10 -4.98 11.78
CA ASN A 124 16.36 -5.32 11.14
C ASN A 124 16.29 -4.94 9.65
N THR A 125 16.66 -3.70 9.40
CA THR A 125 16.67 -3.03 8.09
C THR A 125 18.01 -3.20 7.37
N HIS A 126 18.76 -4.25 7.68
CA HIS A 126 20.05 -4.55 7.05
C HIS A 126 19.89 -5.75 6.11
N ASP A 127 19.52 -5.42 4.87
CA ASP A 127 19.87 -6.12 3.63
C ASP A 127 19.90 -5.08 2.51
#